data_AF-A0A147HYT0-F1
#
_entry.id   AF-A0A147HYT0-F1
#
_cell.length_a   1.000
_cell.length_b   1.000
_cell.length_c   1.000
_cell.angle_alpha   90.00
_cell.angle_beta   90.00
_cell.angle_gamma   90.00
#
_symmetry.space_group_name_H-M   'P 1'
#
loop_
_entity.id
_entity.type
_entity.pdbx_description
1 polymer ?
#
loop_
_entity_poly.entity_id
_entity_poly.type
_entity_poly.pdbx_seq_one_letter_code
_entity_poly.pdbx_strand_id
1 'polypeptide(L)'
;MADPFATGLGALFAAAGSVAAVYVPAGAAPYPVRAILGGKDEELPVGGGAIVATVTIIQLRRAQVPAPEQGDFVVLGGVIIGGKVVGGDVYELTGEPMSDIERITWTIGAEPSDASALA
;
A
#
# COMPACT_ATOMS: atom_id res chain seq x y z
N MET A 1 -11.44 -27.16 3.18
CA MET A 1 -12.23 -26.56 2.09
C MET A 1 -12.21 -25.06 2.31
N ALA A 2 -11.69 -24.26 1.38
CA ALA A 2 -11.62 -22.81 1.57
C ALA A 2 -13.05 -22.24 1.61
N ASP A 3 -13.30 -21.28 2.50
CA ASP A 3 -14.59 -20.60 2.58
C ASP A 3 -14.89 -19.92 1.22
N PRO A 4 -16.01 -20.26 0.56
CA PRO A 4 -16.33 -19.68 -0.75
C PRO A 4 -16.49 -18.15 -0.69
N PHE A 5 -16.90 -17.59 0.45
CA PHE A 5 -16.98 -16.14 0.62
C PHE A 5 -15.61 -15.48 0.69
N ALA A 6 -14.70 -15.99 1.53
CA ALA A 6 -13.30 -15.56 1.55
C ALA A 6 -12.61 -15.70 0.20
N THR A 7 -12.94 -16.75 -0.55
CA THR A 7 -12.43 -17.00 -1.91
C THR A 7 -12.94 -15.96 -2.91
N GLY A 8 -14.24 -15.65 -2.88
CA GLY A 8 -14.85 -14.60 -3.71
C GLY A 8 -14.29 -13.21 -3.43
N LEU A 9 -14.10 -12.86 -2.15
CA LEU A 9 -13.43 -11.61 -1.77
C LEU A 9 -11.99 -11.57 -2.29
N GLY A 10 -11.25 -12.68 -2.22
CA GLY A 10 -9.90 -12.79 -2.79
C GLY A 10 -9.87 -12.50 -4.29
N ALA A 11 -10.85 -13.00 -5.05
CA ALA A 11 -10.96 -12.76 -6.49
C ALA A 11 -11.29 -11.29 -6.82
N LEU A 12 -12.20 -10.67 -6.06
CA LEU A 12 -12.54 -9.25 -6.25
C LEU A 12 -11.33 -8.34 -5.96
N PHE A 13 -10.60 -8.63 -4.88
CA PHE A 13 -9.34 -7.93 -4.58
C PHE A 13 -8.21 -8.22 -5.57
N ALA A 14 -8.38 -9.20 -6.47
CA ALA A 14 -7.45 -9.46 -7.56
C ALA A 14 -7.84 -8.78 -8.88
N ALA A 15 -8.95 -8.03 -8.90
CA ALA A 15 -9.45 -7.31 -10.08
C ALA A 15 -8.50 -6.18 -10.52
N ALA A 16 -8.74 -5.65 -11.72
CA ALA A 16 -7.82 -4.75 -12.45
C ALA A 16 -7.36 -3.48 -11.70
N GLY A 17 -8.05 -3.05 -10.64
CA GLY A 17 -7.62 -1.93 -9.79
C GLY A 17 -6.57 -2.28 -8.73
N SER A 18 -6.20 -3.55 -8.59
CA SER A 18 -5.29 -4.06 -7.57
C SER A 18 -4.00 -4.58 -8.19
N VAL A 19 -2.87 -4.13 -7.66
CA VAL A 19 -1.53 -4.46 -8.14
C VAL A 19 -0.87 -5.46 -7.18
N ALA A 20 -0.10 -6.40 -7.73
CA ALA A 20 0.75 -7.26 -6.91
C ALA A 20 1.85 -6.41 -6.27
N ALA A 21 2.08 -6.58 -4.97
CA ALA A 21 3.03 -5.77 -4.23
C ALA A 21 3.77 -6.61 -3.19
N VAL A 22 4.84 -6.04 -2.65
CA VAL A 22 5.55 -6.59 -1.50
C VAL A 22 5.45 -5.60 -0.36
N TYR A 23 5.00 -6.07 0.79
CA TYR A 23 5.01 -5.31 2.03
C TYR A 23 6.35 -5.54 2.73
N VAL A 24 6.99 -4.46 3.17
CA VAL A 24 8.29 -4.47 3.83
C VAL A 24 8.13 -3.76 5.19
N PRO A 25 7.86 -4.53 6.25
CA PRO A 25 7.79 -3.97 7.59
C PRO A 25 9.20 -3.60 8.10
N ALA A 26 9.32 -2.51 8.87
CA ALA A 26 10.60 -2.02 9.39
C ALA A 26 11.36 -3.04 10.26
N GLY A 27 10.67 -4.00 10.88
CA GLY A 27 11.24 -4.98 11.80
C GLY A 27 11.08 -6.45 11.42
N ALA A 28 10.53 -6.77 10.24
CA ALA A 28 10.24 -8.14 9.85
C ALA A 28 10.55 -8.43 8.37
N ALA A 29 10.53 -9.71 8.00
CA ALA A 29 10.82 -10.11 6.64
C ALA A 29 9.74 -9.62 5.66
N PRO A 30 10.11 -9.16 4.45
CA PRO A 30 9.15 -8.80 3.42
C PRO A 30 8.21 -9.96 3.05
N TYR A 31 6.96 -9.65 2.71
CA TYR A 31 5.99 -10.65 2.27
C TYR A 31 5.07 -10.13 1.15
N PRO A 32 4.61 -11.02 0.25
CA PRO A 32 3.78 -10.62 -0.87
C PRO A 32 2.37 -10.23 -0.41
N VAL A 33 1.88 -9.11 -0.93
CA VAL A 33 0.54 -8.57 -0.67
C VAL A 33 -0.11 -8.11 -1.98
N ARG A 34 -1.33 -7.58 -1.87
CA ARG A 34 -1.94 -6.79 -2.94
C ARG A 34 -2.24 -5.40 -2.42
N ALA A 35 -2.03 -4.41 -3.28
CA ALA A 35 -2.24 -3.01 -2.96
C ALA A 35 -3.05 -2.35 -4.07
N ILE A 36 -3.88 -1.37 -3.68
CA ILE A 36 -4.53 -0.46 -4.62
C ILE A 36 -3.80 0.86 -4.50
N LEU A 37 -3.23 1.33 -5.61
CA LEU A 37 -2.64 2.66 -5.69
C LEU A 37 -3.75 3.64 -6.05
N GLY A 38 -4.05 4.53 -5.12
CA GLY A 38 -4.93 5.68 -5.31
C GLY A 38 -4.11 6.96 -5.37
N GLY A 39 -4.64 7.96 -6.07
CA GLY A 39 -4.17 9.33 -6.02
C GLY A 39 -5.36 10.25 -5.90
N LYS A 40 -5.31 11.20 -4.98
CA LYS A 40 -6.27 12.30 -4.93
C LYS A 40 -5.48 13.59 -5.07
N ASP A 41 -5.72 14.30 -6.15
CA ASP A 41 -5.27 15.69 -6.24
C ASP A 41 -6.11 16.48 -5.25
N GLU A 42 -5.44 17.10 -4.27
CA GLU A 42 -6.08 17.97 -3.29
C GLU A 42 -5.63 19.41 -3.55
N GLU A 43 -6.60 20.28 -3.82
CA GLU A 43 -6.37 21.72 -3.88
C GLU A 43 -6.31 22.28 -2.47
N LEU A 44 -5.11 22.63 -2.01
CA LEU A 44 -4.91 23.25 -0.70
C LEU A 44 -4.90 24.78 -0.86
N PRO A 45 -5.79 25.52 -0.16
CA PRO A 45 -5.79 26.98 -0.22
C PRO A 45 -4.59 27.55 0.55
N VAL A 46 -3.72 28.29 -0.14
CA VAL A 46 -2.57 28.98 0.47
C VAL A 46 -2.51 30.41 -0.03
N GLY A 47 -2.73 31.37 0.88
CA GLY A 47 -2.38 32.79 0.67
C GLY A 47 -2.87 33.43 -0.64
N GLY A 48 -4.14 33.27 -0.99
CA GLY A 48 -4.73 33.88 -2.19
C GLY A 48 -4.57 33.08 -3.49
N GLY A 49 -3.95 31.89 -3.45
CA GLY A 49 -3.87 30.93 -4.55
C GLY A 49 -4.22 29.50 -4.11
N ALA A 50 -4.17 28.56 -5.06
CA ALA A 50 -4.36 27.12 -4.84
C ALA A 50 -3.06 26.36 -5.16
N ILE A 51 -2.68 25.42 -4.30
CA ILE A 51 -1.62 24.44 -4.57
C ILE A 51 -2.30 23.11 -4.90
N VAL A 52 -1.95 22.50 -6.02
CA VAL A 52 -2.34 21.12 -6.34
C VAL A 52 -1.32 20.20 -5.67
N ALA A 53 -1.74 19.52 -4.60
CA ALA A 53 -0.94 18.48 -3.96
C ALA A 53 -1.40 17.12 -4.50
N THR A 54 -0.51 16.41 -5.18
CA THR A 54 -0.75 15.01 -5.54
C THR A 54 -0.42 14.15 -4.32
N VAL A 55 -1.45 13.73 -3.60
CA VAL A 55 -1.31 12.81 -2.46
C VAL A 55 -1.42 11.38 -2.99
N THR A 56 -0.35 10.60 -2.81
CA THR A 56 -0.38 9.17 -3.11
C THR A 56 -0.98 8.45 -1.91
N ILE A 57 -1.96 7.59 -2.15
CA ILE A 57 -2.66 6.82 -1.13
C ILE A 57 -2.52 5.34 -1.50
N ILE A 58 -2.11 4.53 -0.55
CA ILE A 58 -2.05 3.07 -0.71
C ILE A 58 -3.17 2.46 0.12
N GLN A 59 -3.97 1.60 -0.51
CA GLN A 59 -4.91 0.76 0.21
C GLN A 59 -4.41 -0.68 0.31
N LEU A 60 -4.39 -1.20 1.53
CA LEU A 60 -3.91 -2.54 1.87
C LEU A 60 -5.06 -3.36 2.47
N ARG A 61 -5.09 -4.66 2.19
CA ARG A 61 -6.08 -5.54 2.82
C ARG A 61 -5.65 -5.88 4.24
N ARG A 62 -6.53 -5.64 5.22
CA ARG A 62 -6.27 -5.93 6.64
C ARG A 62 -5.95 -7.41 6.92
N ALA A 63 -6.54 -8.32 6.13
CA ALA A 63 -6.25 -9.75 6.22
C ALA A 63 -4.81 -10.13 5.78
N GLN A 64 -4.16 -9.29 4.97
CA GLN A 64 -2.77 -9.49 4.54
C GLN A 64 -1.79 -8.66 5.38
N VAL A 65 -2.19 -7.45 5.76
CA VAL A 65 -1.40 -6.53 6.59
C VAL A 65 -2.22 -6.17 7.82
N PRO A 66 -2.05 -6.88 8.95
CA PRO A 66 -2.89 -6.71 10.14
C PRO A 66 -2.81 -5.32 10.76
N ALA A 67 -1.60 -4.74 10.78
CA ALA A 67 -1.30 -3.44 11.37
C ALA A 67 -0.17 -2.80 10.55
N PRO A 68 -0.49 -1.98 9.53
CA PRO A 68 0.52 -1.19 8.86
C PRO A 68 1.01 -0.05 9.75
N GLU A 69 2.29 0.30 9.64
CA GLU A 69 2.90 1.38 10.42
C GLU A 69 3.52 2.44 9.50
N GLN A 70 3.67 3.65 10.03
CA GLN A 70 4.44 4.69 9.36
C GLN A 70 5.91 4.27 9.25
N GLY A 71 6.52 4.48 8.08
CA GLY A 71 7.90 4.09 7.80
C GLY A 71 8.06 2.65 7.30
N ASP A 72 6.97 1.87 7.25
CA ASP A 72 6.95 0.63 6.48
C ASP A 72 6.95 0.95 4.98
N PHE A 73 7.39 0.01 4.15
CA PHE A 73 7.42 0.21 2.71
C PHE A 73 6.47 -0.74 1.98
N VAL A 74 5.98 -0.27 0.83
CA VAL A 74 5.23 -1.06 -0.14
C VAL A 74 5.94 -0.96 -1.47
N VAL A 75 6.30 -2.10 -2.05
CA VAL A 75 6.92 -2.17 -3.37
C VAL A 75 5.90 -2.69 -4.37
N LEU A 76 5.36 -1.79 -5.20
CA LEU A 76 4.37 -2.14 -6.22
C LEU A 76 5.05 -2.81 -7.41
N GLY A 77 4.55 -3.99 -7.82
CA GLY A 77 5.14 -4.79 -8.89
C GLY A 77 6.45 -5.49 -8.53
N GLY A 78 6.94 -5.33 -7.29
CA GLY A 78 8.15 -6.00 -6.81
C GLY A 78 7.95 -7.49 -6.58
N VAL A 79 9.06 -8.23 -6.55
CA VAL A 79 9.10 -9.67 -6.20
C VAL A 79 10.16 -9.97 -5.16
N ILE A 80 9.94 -11.00 -4.36
CA ILE A 80 10.93 -11.44 -3.36
C ILE A 80 11.80 -12.53 -3.99
N ILE A 81 13.11 -12.28 -4.06
CA ILE A 81 14.12 -13.24 -4.53
C ILE A 81 15.21 -13.35 -3.47
N GLY A 82 15.43 -14.55 -2.95
CA GLY A 82 16.47 -14.80 -1.93
C GLY A 82 16.26 -13.99 -0.63
N GLY A 83 15.00 -13.68 -0.28
CA GLY A 83 14.64 -12.89 0.90
C GLY A 83 14.76 -11.38 0.72
N LYS A 84 15.12 -10.90 -0.48
CA LYS A 84 15.19 -9.47 -0.81
C LYS A 84 14.15 -9.09 -1.84
N VAL A 85 13.64 -7.86 -1.75
CA VAL A 85 12.72 -7.32 -2.75
C VAL A 85 13.52 -6.82 -3.95
N VAL A 86 13.07 -7.16 -5.15
CA VAL A 86 13.73 -6.80 -6.42
C VAL A 86 12.70 -6.25 -7.40
N GLY A 87 13.04 -5.13 -8.03
CA GLY A 87 12.19 -4.42 -9.00
C GLY A 87 10.97 -3.76 -8.36
N GLY A 88 10.15 -3.11 -9.18
CA GLY A 88 8.95 -2.40 -8.76
C GLY A 88 9.20 -0.97 -8.28
N ASP A 89 8.11 -0.26 -8.05
CA ASP A 89 8.11 1.12 -7.54
C ASP A 89 8.00 1.09 -6.01
N VAL A 90 8.92 1.79 -5.34
CA VAL A 90 9.02 1.78 -3.88
C VAL A 90 8.27 2.97 -3.31
N TYR A 91 7.43 2.70 -2.32
CA TYR A 91 6.68 3.71 -1.59
C TYR A 91 6.90 3.52 -0.09
N GLU A 92 7.25 4.61 0.59
CA GLU A 92 7.25 4.67 2.05
C GLU A 92 5.86 5.06 2.54
N LEU A 93 5.33 4.34 3.51
CA LEU A 93 4.03 4.62 4.11
C LEU A 93 4.16 5.81 5.07
N THR A 94 3.36 6.85 4.80
CA THR A 94 3.39 8.10 5.54
C THR A 94 2.04 8.37 6.22
N GLY A 95 2.11 8.84 7.46
CA GLY A 95 0.93 9.15 8.27
C GLY A 95 0.26 7.94 8.93
N GLU A 96 -0.96 8.16 9.41
CA GLU A 96 -1.72 7.20 10.22
C GLU A 96 -2.60 6.30 9.35
N PRO A 97 -2.56 4.96 9.53
CA PRO A 97 -3.45 4.06 8.82
C PRO A 97 -4.90 4.20 9.26
N MET A 98 -5.78 4.46 8.30
CA MET A 98 -7.22 4.57 8.52
C MET A 98 -7.93 3.31 8.01
N SER A 99 -8.74 2.68 8.87
CA SER A 99 -9.56 1.56 8.45
C SER A 99 -10.84 2.06 7.78
N ASP A 100 -11.32 1.37 6.75
CA ASP A 100 -12.69 1.53 6.27
C ASP A 100 -13.74 1.13 7.34
N ILE A 101 -15.00 1.49 7.08
CA ILE A 101 -16.12 1.22 8.00
C ILE A 101 -16.28 -0.29 8.22
N GLU A 102 -16.09 -1.07 7.17
CA GLU A 102 -16.19 -2.53 7.14
C GLU A 102 -14.97 -3.23 7.79
N ARG A 103 -13.90 -2.49 8.09
CA ARG A 103 -12.62 -2.97 8.62
C ARG A 103 -11.95 -4.05 7.76
N ILE A 104 -12.11 -3.95 6.45
CA ILE A 104 -11.52 -4.87 5.46
C ILE A 104 -10.22 -4.28 4.91
N THR A 105 -10.13 -2.96 4.80
CA THR A 105 -9.01 -2.26 4.19
C THR A 105 -8.41 -1.24 5.14
N TRP A 106 -7.09 -1.06 4.98
CA TRP A 106 -6.35 0.09 5.45
C TRP A 106 -6.18 1.07 4.30
N THR A 107 -6.26 2.35 4.60
CA THR A 107 -5.93 3.45 3.71
C THR A 107 -4.87 4.29 4.41
N ILE A 108 -3.71 4.46 3.79
CA ILE A 108 -2.56 5.19 4.35
C ILE A 108 -1.91 6.05 3.28
N GLY A 109 -1.35 7.19 3.67
CA GLY A 109 -0.55 8.01 2.77
C GLY A 109 0.71 7.28 2.36
N ALA A 110 1.27 7.64 1.21
CA ALA A 110 2.55 7.11 0.80
C ALA A 110 3.34 8.14 0.01
N GLU A 111 4.66 8.05 0.07
CA GLU A 111 5.58 8.88 -0.72
C GLU A 111 6.48 7.98 -1.55
N PRO A 112 6.78 8.35 -2.82
CA PRO A 112 7.78 7.63 -3.60
C PRO A 112 9.13 7.64 -2.89
N SER A 113 9.76 6.49 -2.80
CA SER A 113 11.07 6.30 -2.19
C SER A 113 12.00 5.55 -3.13
N ASP A 114 13.29 5.48 -2.78
CA ASP A 114 14.31 4.80 -3.57
C ASP A 114 14.50 3.36 -3.06
N ALA A 115 14.87 2.43 -3.95
CA ALA A 115 15.15 1.04 -3.57
C ALA A 115 16.29 0.91 -2.55
N SER A 116 17.19 1.90 -2.47
CA SER A 116 18.21 1.99 -1.43
C SER A 116 17.65 2.12 -0.01
N ALA A 117 16.39 2.55 0.15
CA ALA A 117 15.72 2.62 1.46
C ALA A 117 15.30 1.25 2.01
N LEU A 118 15.29 0.20 1.16
CA LEU A 118 14.93 -1.17 1.55
C LEU A 118 16.11 -1.99 2.10
N ALA A 119 17.28 -1.38 2.26
CA ALA A 119 18.56 -2.05 2.51
C ALA A 119 18.86 -2.36 3.98
#